data_AF-A0A846ZLB9-F1
#
_entry.id   AF-A0A846ZLB9-F1
#
_cell.length_a   1.000
_cell.length_b   1.000
_cell.length_c   1.000
_cell.angle_alpha   90.00
_cell.angle_beta   90.00
_cell.angle_gamma   90.00
#
_symmetry.space_group_name_H-M   'P 1'
#
loop_
_entity.id
_entity.type
_entity.pdbx_description
1 polymer ?
#
loop_
_entity_poly.entity_id
_entity_poly.type
_entity_poly.pdbx_seq_one_letter_code
_entity_poly.pdbx_strand_id
1 'polypeptide(L)'
;MPFDLTIDRHYLQYQEFLMECFAHQGKHAVGLCKVCARGVCRDCAIKAEHSLACSQEHAAFAEKLTEVQFASLGNAQLYRAQRYVQPLASLALIALGLGYLYAYDDDLFGWLFLGFGLLMGLTHFFPRRKKKS
;
A
#
# COMPACT_ATOMS: atom_id res chain seq x y z
N MET A 1 38.30 -27.60 15.85
CA MET A 1 36.98 -26.94 15.89
C MET A 1 36.03 -27.83 15.10
N PRO A 2 35.24 -28.70 15.76
CA PRO A 2 34.39 -29.66 15.03
C PRO A 2 33.22 -28.92 14.40
N PHE A 3 33.10 -29.06 13.08
CA PHE A 3 31.96 -28.60 12.29
C PHE A 3 30.74 -29.44 12.69
N ASP A 4 29.67 -28.77 13.11
CA ASP A 4 28.44 -29.37 13.62
C ASP A 4 27.63 -29.99 12.46
N LEU A 5 27.63 -31.32 12.36
CA LEU A 5 26.98 -32.13 11.32
C LEU A 5 25.44 -32.16 11.41
N THR A 6 24.84 -31.35 12.29
CA THR A 6 23.39 -31.29 12.49
C THR A 6 22.67 -30.32 11.56
N ILE A 7 23.39 -29.41 10.89
CA ILE A 7 22.80 -28.41 9.98
C ILE A 7 22.44 -29.00 8.60
N ASP A 8 23.08 -30.10 8.17
CA ASP A 8 22.84 -30.71 6.86
C ASP A 8 21.45 -31.34 6.71
N ARG A 9 20.86 -31.80 7.82
CA ARG A 9 19.59 -32.56 7.76
C ARG A 9 18.37 -31.69 7.47
N HIS A 10 18.44 -30.39 7.75
CA HIS A 10 17.37 -29.44 7.45
C HIS A 10 17.47 -28.84 6.03
N TYR A 11 18.65 -28.87 5.40
CA TYR A 11 18.84 -28.38 4.03
C TYR A 11 18.24 -29.32 2.98
N LEU A 12 18.36 -30.63 3.19
CA LEU A 12 17.83 -31.64 2.26
C LEU A 12 16.29 -31.68 2.22
N GLN A 13 15.61 -31.26 3.29
CA GLN A 13 14.15 -31.26 3.34
C GLN A 13 13.51 -30.07 2.62
N TYR A 14 14.25 -28.97 2.41
CA TYR A 14 13.76 -27.82 1.63
C TYR A 14 13.94 -27.99 0.11
N GLN A 15 14.66 -29.03 -0.30
CA GLN A 15 14.99 -29.29 -1.70
C GLN A 15 13.87 -30.03 -2.45
N GLU A 16 12.90 -30.62 -1.73
CA GLU A 16 11.76 -31.34 -2.34
C GLU A 16 10.58 -30.45 -2.74
N PHE A 17 10.60 -29.14 -2.43
CA PHE A 17 9.61 -28.17 -2.91
C PHE A 17 10.20 -27.16 -3.89
N LEU A 18 11.03 -27.64 -4.82
CA LEU A 18 11.48 -26.84 -5.95
C LEU A 18 10.27 -26.49 -6.81
N MET A 19 9.78 -25.26 -6.67
CA MET A 19 8.72 -24.74 -7.52
C MET A 19 9.18 -24.83 -8.98
N GLU A 20 8.31 -25.37 -9.83
CA GLU A 20 8.58 -25.46 -11.26
C GLU A 20 8.14 -24.19 -11.99
N CYS A 21 8.74 -23.97 -13.16
CA CYS A 21 8.28 -22.96 -14.08
C CYS A 21 6.88 -23.32 -14.58
N PHE A 22 5.97 -22.35 -14.54
CA PHE A 22 4.61 -22.57 -15.03
C PHE A 22 4.54 -22.89 -16.53
N ALA A 23 5.46 -22.34 -17.33
CA ALA A 23 5.48 -22.53 -18.78
C ALA A 23 6.34 -23.73 -19.22
N HIS A 24 7.35 -24.11 -18.43
CA HIS A 24 8.29 -25.17 -18.77
C HIS A 24 8.29 -26.25 -17.69
N GLN A 25 7.65 -27.37 -17.98
CA GLN A 25 7.63 -28.53 -17.10
C GLN A 25 9.04 -29.06 -16.86
N GLY A 26 9.36 -29.43 -15.63
CA GLY A 26 10.67 -29.97 -15.25
C GLY A 26 11.82 -28.94 -15.23
N LYS A 27 11.56 -27.65 -15.50
CA LYS A 27 12.52 -26.57 -15.25
C LYS A 27 12.24 -25.90 -13.92
N HIS A 28 13.26 -25.82 -13.07
CA HIS A 28 13.16 -25.12 -11.79
C HIS A 28 12.91 -23.63 -11.97
N ALA A 29 11.95 -23.09 -11.21
CA ALA A 29 11.71 -21.66 -11.13
C ALA A 29 12.82 -20.98 -10.32
N VAL A 30 13.31 -19.85 -10.82
CA VAL A 30 14.29 -19.00 -10.13
C VAL A 30 13.63 -17.83 -9.39
N GLY A 31 12.33 -17.64 -9.58
CA GLY A 31 11.54 -16.63 -8.88
C GLY A 31 10.08 -16.65 -9.32
N LEU A 32 9.32 -15.67 -8.82
CA LEU A 32 7.90 -15.50 -9.11
C LEU A 32 7.69 -14.29 -10.02
N CYS A 33 6.79 -14.40 -10.98
CA CYS A 33 6.35 -13.24 -11.76
C CYS A 33 5.56 -12.28 -10.87
N LYS A 34 5.90 -10.99 -10.89
CA LYS A 34 5.21 -9.95 -10.09
C LYS A 34 3.72 -9.81 -10.40
N VAL A 35 3.31 -10.10 -11.64
CA VAL A 35 1.94 -9.87 -12.11
C VAL A 35 1.02 -11.06 -11.84
N CYS A 36 1.46 -12.28 -12.19
CA CYS A 36 0.63 -13.48 -12.09
C CYS A 36 1.00 -14.41 -10.92
N ALA A 37 2.05 -14.08 -10.15
CA ALA A 37 2.54 -14.86 -9.01
C ALA A 37 2.88 -16.33 -9.33
N ARG A 38 3.22 -16.63 -10.59
CA ARG A 38 3.63 -17.97 -11.04
C ARG A 38 5.15 -18.12 -11.06
N GLY A 39 5.64 -19.34 -10.86
CA GLY A 39 7.07 -19.68 -10.96
C GLY A 39 7.61 -19.46 -12.37
N VAL A 40 8.81 -18.87 -12.47
CA VAL A 40 9.48 -18.52 -13.74
C VAL A 40 10.90 -19.07 -13.74
N CYS A 41 11.28 -19.87 -14.75
CA CYS A 41 12.66 -20.33 -14.93
C CYS A 41 13.57 -19.24 -15.50
N ARG A 42 14.90 -19.48 -15.53
CA ARG A 42 15.88 -18.57 -16.14
C ARG A 42 15.57 -18.16 -17.58
N ASP A 43 15.00 -19.08 -18.37
CA ASP A 43 14.72 -18.81 -19.79
C ASP A 43 13.49 -17.93 -20.00
N CYS A 44 12.50 -18.03 -19.12
CA CYS A 44 11.30 -17.20 -19.15
C CYS A 44 11.45 -15.89 -18.36
N ALA A 45 12.50 -15.77 -17.55
CA ALA A 45 12.69 -14.66 -16.64
C ALA A 45 13.09 -13.40 -17.41
N ILE A 46 12.13 -12.50 -17.58
CA ILE A 46 12.39 -11.15 -18.08
C ILE A 46 12.64 -10.26 -16.86
N LYS A 47 13.81 -9.62 -16.85
CA LYS A 47 14.21 -8.69 -15.79
C LYS A 47 13.53 -7.34 -16.05
N ALA A 48 12.63 -6.95 -15.14
CA ALA A 48 12.18 -5.57 -14.98
C ALA A 48 12.99 -4.91 -13.85
N GLU A 49 13.02 -3.57 -13.79
CA GLU A 49 13.91 -2.78 -12.92
C GLU A 49 14.04 -3.32 -11.48
N HIS A 50 12.92 -3.67 -10.84
CA HIS A 50 12.88 -4.25 -9.50
C HIS A 50 12.06 -5.54 -9.39
N SER A 51 11.84 -6.26 -10.50
CA SER A 51 11.00 -7.47 -10.47
C SER A 51 11.25 -8.44 -11.64
N LEU A 52 10.66 -9.63 -11.54
CA LEU A 52 10.67 -10.64 -12.61
C LEU A 52 9.29 -10.70 -13.29
N ALA A 53 9.30 -10.86 -14.61
CA ALA A 53 8.11 -11.09 -15.41
C ALA A 53 8.26 -12.36 -16.26
N CYS A 54 7.14 -13.05 -16.52
CA CYS A 54 7.13 -14.26 -17.36
C CYS A 54 6.86 -13.98 -18.85
N SER A 55 6.49 -12.75 -19.22
CA SER A 55 6.22 -12.30 -20.60
C SER A 55 6.50 -10.81 -20.74
N GLN A 56 6.68 -10.30 -21.97
CA GLN A 56 6.90 -8.88 -22.22
C GLN A 56 5.71 -8.02 -21.77
N GLU A 57 4.48 -8.51 -21.92
CA GLU A 57 3.27 -7.83 -21.43
C GLU A 57 3.31 -7.68 -19.90
N HIS A 58 3.70 -8.74 -19.19
CA HIS A 58 3.86 -8.69 -17.74
C HIS A 58 5.05 -7.85 -17.30
N ALA A 59 6.10 -7.70 -18.12
CA ALA A 59 7.21 -6.81 -17.82
C ALA A 59 6.74 -5.35 -17.82
N ALA A 60 6.04 -4.92 -18.87
CA ALA A 60 5.47 -3.57 -18.97
C ALA A 60 4.45 -3.29 -17.85
N PHE A 61 3.65 -4.28 -17.45
CA PHE A 61 2.72 -4.12 -16.34
C PHE A 61 3.43 -4.08 -14.98
N ALA A 62 4.48 -4.88 -14.79
CA ALA A 62 5.27 -4.90 -13.56
C ALA A 62 5.97 -3.57 -13.30
N GLU A 63 6.46 -2.89 -14.35
CA GLU A 63 7.05 -1.55 -14.30
C GLU A 63 6.03 -0.49 -13.86
N LYS A 64 4.83 -0.51 -14.44
CA LYS A 64 3.74 0.39 -14.02
C LYS A 64 3.34 0.15 -12.56
N LEU A 65 3.29 -1.11 -12.13
CA LEU A 65 3.01 -1.45 -10.73
C LEU A 65 4.11 -0.93 -9.79
N THR A 66 5.39 -1.05 -10.16
CA THR A 66 6.48 -0.45 -9.37
C THR A 66 6.34 1.06 -9.28
N GLU A 67 6.04 1.74 -10.39
CA GLU A 67 5.90 3.20 -10.42
C GLU A 67 4.83 3.69 -9.45
N VAL A 68 3.63 3.07 -9.46
CA VAL A 68 2.55 3.40 -8.53
C VAL A 68 2.94 3.12 -7.07
N GLN A 69 3.68 2.03 -6.82
CA GLN A 69 4.16 1.69 -5.48
C GLN A 69 5.16 2.72 -4.97
N PHE A 70 6.13 3.14 -5.78
CA PHE A 70 7.10 4.17 -5.41
C PHE A 70 6.45 5.54 -5.26
N ALA A 71 5.51 5.90 -6.14
CA ALA A 71 4.72 7.13 -6.02
C ALA A 71 3.91 7.13 -4.70
N SER A 72 3.34 5.99 -4.31
CA SER A 72 2.61 5.86 -3.05
C SER A 72 3.53 6.02 -1.82
N LEU A 73 4.77 5.52 -1.89
CA LEU A 73 5.77 5.72 -0.84
C LEU A 73 6.26 7.17 -0.77
N GLY A 74 6.48 7.83 -1.91
CA GLY A 74 6.82 9.26 -1.94
C GLY A 74 5.69 10.13 -1.40
N ASN A 75 4.45 9.80 -1.76
CA ASN A 75 3.26 10.49 -1.28
C ASN A 75 2.90 10.13 0.17
N ALA A 76 3.54 9.14 0.79
CA ALA A 76 3.27 8.76 2.19
C ALA A 76 3.49 9.94 3.15
N GLN A 77 4.43 10.85 2.84
CA GLN A 77 4.63 12.07 3.62
C GLN A 77 3.47 13.07 3.45
N LEU A 78 2.91 13.19 2.23
CA LEU A 78 1.72 13.99 1.98
C LEU A 78 0.50 13.39 2.70
N TYR A 79 0.33 12.07 2.72
CA TYR A 79 -0.72 11.42 3.49
C TYR A 79 -0.59 11.65 5.00
N ARG A 80 0.63 11.76 5.54
CA ARG A 80 0.85 12.17 6.94
C ARG A 80 0.44 13.62 7.18
N ALA A 81 0.72 14.52 6.25
CA ALA A 81 0.28 15.91 6.34
C ALA A 81 -1.25 16.02 6.21
N GLN A 82 -1.85 15.26 5.29
CA GLN A 82 -3.30 15.20 5.06
C GLN A 82 -4.08 14.80 6.32
N ARG A 83 -3.48 14.01 7.21
CA ARG A 83 -4.05 13.67 8.53
C ARG A 83 -4.31 14.89 9.41
N TYR A 84 -3.54 15.97 9.26
CA TYR A 84 -3.73 17.22 10.00
C TYR A 84 -4.55 18.25 9.21
N VAL A 85 -4.56 18.17 7.88
CA VAL A 85 -5.36 19.06 7.02
C VAL A 85 -6.86 18.84 7.25
N GLN A 86 -7.31 17.60 7.42
CA GLN A 86 -8.73 17.28 7.66
C GLN A 86 -9.34 17.90 8.94
N PRO A 87 -8.74 17.74 10.15
CA PRO A 87 -9.26 18.39 11.34
C PRO A 87 -9.13 19.91 11.30
N LEU A 88 -8.11 20.44 10.62
CA LEU A 88 -7.98 21.89 10.42
C LEU A 88 -9.12 22.44 9.55
N ALA A 89 -9.49 21.74 8.49
CA ALA A 89 -10.62 22.12 7.63
C ALA A 89 -11.96 22.05 8.38
N SER A 90 -12.17 21.05 9.24
CA SER A 90 -13.40 20.97 10.04
C SER A 90 -13.50 22.11 11.06
N LEU A 91 -12.39 22.48 11.70
CA LEU A 91 -12.34 23.65 12.59
C LEU A 91 -12.62 24.95 11.83
N ALA A 92 -12.06 25.11 10.63
CA ALA A 92 -12.31 26.28 9.78
C ALA A 92 -13.79 26.39 9.39
N LEU A 93 -14.44 25.28 9.03
CA LEU A 93 -15.88 25.23 8.73
C LEU A 93 -16.75 25.60 9.93
N ILE A 94 -16.41 25.09 11.12
CA ILE A 94 -17.13 25.44 12.36
C ILE A 94 -16.98 26.93 12.67
N ALA A 95 -15.76 27.48 12.55
CA ALA A 95 -15.49 28.90 12.78
C ALA A 95 -16.27 29.79 11.78
N LEU A 96 -16.31 29.39 10.50
CA LEU A 96 -17.09 30.05 9.47
C LEU A 96 -18.59 30.01 9.77
N GLY A 97 -19.13 28.85 10.17
CA GLY A 97 -20.54 28.70 10.52
C GLY A 97 -20.94 29.57 11.72
N LEU A 98 -20.13 29.57 12.78
CA LEU A 98 -20.34 30.42 13.95
C LEU A 98 -20.24 31.92 13.62
N GLY A 99 -19.25 32.31 12.80
CA GLY A 99 -19.09 33.68 12.37
C GLY A 99 -20.26 34.17 11.52
N TYR A 100 -20.81 33.30 10.67
CA TYR A 100 -21.98 33.62 9.86
C TYR A 100 -23.24 33.81 10.70
N LEU A 101 -23.52 32.89 11.65
CA LEU A 101 -24.66 32.98 12.58
C LEU A 101 -24.60 34.23 13.48
N TYR A 102 -23.40 34.77 13.74
CA TYR A 102 -23.25 35.99 14.53
C TYR A 102 -23.44 37.28 13.70
N ALA A 103 -23.13 37.24 12.40
CA ALA A 103 -23.04 38.42 11.55
C ALA A 103 -24.27 38.66 10.66
N TYR A 104 -25.09 37.63 10.41
CA TYR A 104 -26.23 37.68 9.50
C TYR A 104 -27.49 37.09 10.15
N ASP A 105 -28.66 37.67 9.86
CA ASP A 105 -29.97 37.17 10.32
C ASP A 105 -30.50 35.97 9.49
N ASP A 106 -29.85 35.63 8.37
CA ASP A 106 -30.17 34.43 7.59
C ASP A 106 -29.42 33.23 8.18
N ASP A 107 -30.15 32.33 8.83
CA ASP A 107 -29.54 31.25 9.61
C ASP A 107 -29.13 30.03 8.77
N LEU A 108 -29.65 29.88 7.54
CA LEU A 108 -29.53 28.62 6.77
C LEU A 108 -28.08 28.25 6.48
N PHE A 109 -27.29 29.19 5.95
CA PHE A 109 -25.89 28.95 5.61
C PHE A 109 -25.02 28.74 6.85
N GLY A 110 -25.31 29.44 7.94
CA GLY A 110 -24.61 29.28 9.22
C GLY A 110 -24.76 27.87 9.78
N TRP A 111 -26.00 27.36 9.83
CA TRP A 111 -26.28 25.98 10.26
C TRP A 111 -25.71 24.93 9.32
N LEU A 112 -25.69 25.16 8.00
CA LEU A 112 -25.06 24.25 7.04
C LEU A 112 -23.56 24.10 7.29
N PHE A 113 -22.83 25.20 7.45
CA PHE A 113 -21.39 25.16 7.70
C PHE A 113 -21.06 24.56 9.07
N LEU A 114 -21.82 24.91 10.11
CA LEU A 114 -21.64 24.38 11.46
C LEU A 114 -21.95 22.88 11.52
N GLY A 115 -23.07 22.45 10.94
CA GLY A 115 -23.46 21.04 10.87
C GLY A 115 -22.46 20.18 10.11
N PHE A 116 -21.99 20.65 8.95
CA PHE A 116 -21.01 19.91 8.14
C PHE A 116 -19.63 19.87 8.83
N GLY A 117 -19.22 20.97 9.46
CA GLY A 117 -17.99 21.04 10.24
C GLY A 117 -17.97 20.09 11.44
N LEU A 118 -19.06 19.99 12.19
CA LEU A 118 -19.19 19.04 13.30
C LEU A 118 -19.21 17.59 12.84
N LEU A 119 -19.95 17.28 11.76
CA LEU A 119 -20.02 15.92 11.21
C LEU A 119 -18.65 15.43 10.75
N MET A 120 -17.91 16.27 10.00
CA MET A 120 -16.53 15.98 9.60
C MET A 120 -15.59 15.86 10.82
N GLY A 121 -15.74 16.73 11.81
CA GLY A 121 -14.94 16.66 13.04
C GLY A 121 -15.10 15.32 13.79
N LEU A 122 -16.34 14.86 13.96
CA LEU A 122 -16.66 13.61 14.66
C LEU A 122 -16.05 12.37 13.99
N THR A 123 -16.05 12.31 12.66
CA THR A 123 -15.50 11.16 11.93
C THR A 123 -13.98 11.09 11.97
N HIS A 124 -13.30 12.23 12.13
CA HIS A 124 -11.83 12.32 12.06
C HIS A 124 -11.16 12.41 13.43
N PHE A 125 -11.88 12.83 14.48
CA PHE A 125 -11.31 12.99 15.83
C PHE A 125 -11.27 11.69 16.65
N PHE A 126 -11.86 10.59 16.19
CA PHE A 126 -11.66 9.28 16.82
C PHE A 126 -10.30 8.72 16.39
N PRO A 127 -9.24 8.77 17.23
CA PRO A 127 -8.00 8.10 16.91
C PRO A 127 -8.30 6.60 16.82
N ARG A 128 -8.16 6.01 15.63
CA ARG A 128 -8.08 4.56 15.48
C ARG A 128 -6.97 4.08 16.41
N ARG A 129 -7.34 3.54 17.58
CA ARG A 129 -6.40 2.93 18.52
C ARG A 129 -5.66 1.87 17.72
N LYS A 130 -4.34 2.02 17.58
CA LYS A 130 -3.50 0.99 16.99
C LYS A 130 -3.66 -0.27 17.85
N LYS A 131 -4.32 -1.30 17.33
CA LYS A 131 -4.21 -2.65 17.89
C LYS A 131 -2.75 -3.04 17.73
N LYS A 132 -2.02 -3.19 18.85
CA LYS A 132 -0.71 -3.85 18.84
C LYS A 132 -0.98 -5.31 18.48
N SER A 133 -0.50 -5.73 17.31
CA SER A 133 -0.31 -7.14 16.97
C SER A 133 1.02 -7.61 17.54
#